data_AF-A0A1I8ARG4-F1
#
_entry.id   AF-A0A1I8ARG4-F1
#
_cell.length_a   1.000
_cell.length_b   1.000
_cell.length_c   1.000
_cell.angle_alpha   90.00
_cell.angle_beta   90.00
_cell.angle_gamma   90.00
#
_symmetry.space_group_name_H-M   'P 1'
#
loop_
_entity.id
_entity.type
_entity.pdbx_description
1 polymer ?
#
loop_
_entity_poly.entity_id
_entity_poly.type
_entity_poly.pdbx_seq_one_letter_code
_entity_poly.pdbx_strand_id
1 'polypeptide(L)'
;MDGQPRSTIFLPPSPAMSVLFVALCLLACPLMSHAFEDACSLPKNPGYGNSSDTEPTQMFYFDNVWGSCYAFKYYGNGGNDNRFGSLEKCSQHCRLTDDYKICGPSKPRRVNYDCSRGLSCPDNYSCVKGTFFGFCCNTYSLWVRYRGTRQWCNDGSLAVASILEDGTRGELILGKTCDDLICGENAHCEQTNKYYAKCCMH
;
A
#
# COMPACT_ATOMS: atom_id res chain seq x y z
N MET A 1 -27.15 -20.14 -51.14
CA MET A 1 -27.30 -21.24 -50.15
C MET A 1 -26.79 -20.68 -48.86
N ASP A 2 -27.68 -20.00 -48.14
CA ASP A 2 -27.35 -19.25 -46.93
C ASP A 2 -27.91 -19.99 -45.73
N GLY A 3 -27.01 -20.50 -44.87
CA GLY A 3 -27.33 -21.17 -43.62
C GLY A 3 -27.25 -20.19 -42.45
N GLN A 4 -28.39 -19.88 -41.84
CA GLN A 4 -28.51 -18.99 -40.68
C GLN A 4 -28.35 -19.80 -39.37
N PRO A 5 -27.65 -19.30 -38.33
CA PRO A 5 -27.50 -20.01 -37.06
C PRO A 5 -28.79 -19.94 -36.21
N ARG A 6 -29.15 -21.08 -35.60
CA ARG A 6 -30.26 -21.19 -34.64
C ARG A 6 -29.92 -20.44 -33.35
N SER A 7 -30.70 -19.41 -33.02
CA SER A 7 -30.68 -18.76 -31.71
C SER A 7 -31.15 -19.73 -30.62
N THR A 8 -30.27 -20.09 -29.69
CA THR A 8 -30.64 -20.79 -28.45
C THR A 8 -31.29 -19.78 -27.50
N ILE A 9 -32.58 -19.98 -27.22
CA ILE A 9 -33.32 -19.21 -26.22
C ILE A 9 -32.83 -19.65 -24.84
N PHE A 10 -32.04 -18.81 -24.17
CA PHE A 10 -31.74 -18.95 -22.75
C PHE A 10 -33.01 -18.59 -21.96
N LEU A 11 -33.73 -19.60 -21.48
CA LEU A 11 -34.81 -19.41 -20.52
C LEU A 11 -34.19 -18.99 -19.17
N PRO A 12 -34.72 -17.95 -18.49
CA PRO A 12 -34.26 -17.60 -17.16
C PRO A 12 -34.51 -18.77 -16.20
N PRO A 13 -33.59 -19.03 -15.24
CA PRO A 13 -33.80 -20.08 -14.26
C PRO A 13 -35.09 -19.82 -13.48
N SER A 14 -35.85 -20.88 -13.22
CA SER A 14 -37.09 -20.78 -12.45
C SER A 14 -36.80 -20.21 -11.05
N PRO A 15 -37.76 -19.50 -10.42
CA PRO A 15 -37.57 -18.97 -9.07
C PRO A 15 -37.20 -20.06 -8.05
N ALA A 16 -37.61 -21.32 -8.29
CA ALA A 16 -37.22 -22.46 -7.47
C ALA A 16 -35.71 -22.79 -7.55
N MET A 17 -35.09 -22.65 -8.72
CA MET A 17 -33.64 -22.87 -8.90
C MET A 17 -32.83 -21.74 -8.25
N SER A 18 -33.30 -20.50 -8.32
CA SER A 18 -32.66 -19.35 -7.66
C SER A 18 -32.74 -19.44 -6.13
N VAL A 19 -33.86 -19.92 -5.58
CA VAL A 19 -34.04 -20.11 -4.13
C VAL A 19 -33.16 -21.25 -3.60
N LEU A 20 -32.94 -22.33 -4.38
CA LEU A 20 -32.02 -23.41 -4.00
C LEU A 20 -30.56 -22.93 -3.90
N PHE A 21 -30.11 -22.09 -4.84
CA PHE A 21 -28.76 -21.49 -4.80
C PHE A 21 -28.58 -20.55 -3.60
N VAL A 22 -29.59 -19.73 -3.29
CA VAL A 22 -29.55 -18.85 -2.11
C VAL A 22 -29.58 -19.66 -0.81
N ALA A 23 -30.38 -20.72 -0.73
CA ALA A 23 -30.42 -21.61 0.43
C ALA A 23 -29.10 -22.38 0.63
N LEU A 24 -28.45 -22.83 -0.44
CA LEU A 24 -27.10 -23.42 -0.41
C LEU A 24 -26.03 -22.41 0.05
N CYS A 25 -26.10 -21.16 -0.40
CA CYS A 25 -25.25 -20.09 0.11
C CYS A 25 -25.50 -19.79 1.60
N LEU A 26 -26.76 -19.78 2.06
CA LEU A 26 -27.10 -19.53 3.47
C LEU A 26 -26.70 -20.69 4.40
N LEU A 27 -26.75 -21.93 3.93
CA LEU A 27 -26.30 -23.12 4.66
C LEU A 27 -24.76 -23.28 4.67
N ALA A 28 -24.06 -22.71 3.68
CA ALA A 28 -22.60 -22.59 3.65
C ALA A 28 -22.07 -21.34 4.41
N CYS A 29 -22.95 -20.39 4.72
CA CYS A 29 -22.61 -19.13 5.39
C CYS A 29 -22.02 -19.26 6.82
N PRO A 30 -22.24 -20.34 7.61
CA PRO A 30 -21.53 -20.49 8.90
C PRO A 30 -20.04 -20.80 8.73
N LEU A 31 -19.56 -21.16 7.53
CA LEU A 31 -18.14 -21.39 7.24
C LEU A 31 -17.42 -20.17 6.64
N MET A 32 -18.15 -19.13 6.23
CA MET A 32 -17.58 -17.88 5.70
C MET A 32 -17.32 -16.83 6.78
N SER A 33 -17.30 -17.22 8.07
CA SER A 33 -16.90 -16.34 9.18
C SER A 33 -15.37 -16.26 9.36
N HIS A 34 -14.60 -16.49 8.29
CA HIS A 34 -13.24 -15.95 8.26
C HIS A 34 -13.41 -14.46 8.03
N ALA A 35 -13.30 -13.68 9.11
CA ALA A 35 -12.78 -12.33 9.00
C ALA A 35 -11.51 -12.45 8.14
N PHE A 36 -11.61 -12.06 6.87
CA PHE A 36 -10.45 -12.01 5.99
C PHE A 36 -9.55 -10.98 6.66
N GLU A 37 -8.47 -11.44 7.30
CA GLU A 37 -7.49 -10.53 7.87
C GLU A 37 -6.99 -9.70 6.68
N ASP A 38 -7.37 -8.42 6.67
CA ASP A 38 -7.05 -7.53 5.56
C ASP A 38 -5.54 -7.60 5.34
N ALA A 39 -5.10 -7.99 4.15
CA ALA A 39 -3.69 -8.12 3.82
C ALA A 39 -2.90 -6.86 4.22
N CYS A 40 -3.54 -5.69 4.12
CA CYS A 40 -2.96 -4.40 4.48
C CYS A 40 -2.76 -4.18 5.99
N SER A 41 -3.34 -5.03 6.83
CA SER A 41 -3.20 -4.99 8.29
C SER A 41 -2.09 -5.92 8.81
N LEU A 42 -1.71 -6.93 8.03
CA LEU A 42 -0.68 -7.90 8.38
C LEU A 42 0.72 -7.26 8.42
N PRO A 43 1.67 -7.76 9.23
CA PRO A 43 3.04 -7.24 9.25
C PRO A 43 3.83 -7.65 7.99
N LYS A 44 4.92 -6.93 7.69
CA LYS A 44 5.95 -7.41 6.75
C LYS A 44 6.44 -8.80 7.17
N ASN A 45 6.45 -9.75 6.24
CA ASN A 45 7.03 -11.07 6.47
C ASN A 45 8.04 -11.43 5.35
N PRO A 46 9.36 -11.39 5.61
CA PRO A 46 10.40 -11.75 4.65
C PRO A 46 10.32 -13.18 4.13
N GLY A 47 9.60 -14.06 4.83
CA GLY A 47 9.62 -15.49 4.55
C GLY A 47 10.99 -16.09 4.87
N TYR A 48 11.30 -17.20 4.20
CA TYR A 48 12.58 -17.88 4.33
C TYR A 48 13.07 -18.42 2.98
N GLY A 49 14.39 -18.57 2.85
CA GLY A 49 15.03 -19.20 1.70
C GLY A 49 15.22 -20.70 1.89
N ASN A 50 15.50 -21.40 0.80
CA ASN A 50 15.80 -22.85 0.84
C ASN A 50 17.26 -23.13 1.26
N SER A 51 18.11 -22.10 1.22
CA SER A 51 19.53 -22.13 1.59
C SER A 51 19.98 -20.75 2.07
N SER A 52 21.16 -20.68 2.71
CA SER A 52 21.77 -19.42 3.14
C SER A 52 22.09 -18.47 1.98
N ASP A 53 22.32 -19.00 0.77
CA ASP A 53 22.67 -18.23 -0.44
C ASP A 53 21.44 -17.88 -1.29
N THR A 54 20.24 -17.91 -0.71
CA THR A 54 19.02 -17.56 -1.46
C THR A 54 18.99 -16.06 -1.72
N GLU A 55 19.14 -15.68 -2.98
CA GLU A 55 19.02 -14.29 -3.43
C GLU A 55 17.58 -13.77 -3.20
N PRO A 56 17.40 -12.67 -2.45
CA PRO A 56 16.08 -12.13 -2.18
C PRO A 56 15.52 -11.39 -3.39
N THR A 57 14.19 -11.39 -3.52
CA THR A 57 13.48 -10.56 -4.49
C THR A 57 12.87 -9.34 -3.79
N GLN A 58 12.90 -8.18 -4.46
CA GLN A 58 12.23 -6.97 -3.97
C GLN A 58 10.72 -7.15 -4.09
N MET A 59 10.02 -7.13 -2.95
CA MET A 59 8.57 -7.12 -2.86
C MET A 59 8.10 -5.90 -2.08
N PHE A 60 6.81 -5.62 -2.08
CA PHE A 60 6.22 -4.47 -1.38
C PHE A 60 5.20 -4.92 -0.35
N TYR A 61 5.13 -4.24 0.78
CA TYR A 61 4.11 -4.44 1.81
C TYR A 61 3.55 -3.08 2.23
N PHE A 62 2.31 -3.06 2.67
CA PHE A 62 1.69 -1.86 3.20
C PHE A 62 2.03 -1.71 4.68
N ASP A 63 2.63 -0.58 5.04
CA ASP A 63 2.81 -0.19 6.42
C ASP A 63 1.59 0.58 6.92
N ASN A 64 0.81 -0.07 7.78
CA ASN A 64 -0.42 0.50 8.32
C ASN A 64 -0.18 1.73 9.22
N VAL A 65 1.04 1.94 9.73
CA VAL A 65 1.42 3.08 10.57
C VAL A 65 1.56 4.34 9.74
N TRP A 66 2.34 4.28 8.65
CA TRP A 66 2.55 5.40 7.75
C TRP A 66 1.60 5.40 6.54
N GLY A 67 0.70 4.43 6.43
CA GLY A 67 -0.22 4.30 5.29
C GLY A 67 0.51 4.34 3.95
N SER A 68 1.71 3.75 3.92
CA SER A 68 2.63 3.82 2.78
C SER A 68 3.08 2.42 2.43
N CYS A 69 3.25 2.15 1.14
CA CYS A 69 3.84 0.91 0.69
C CYS A 69 5.36 1.02 0.77
N TYR A 70 5.98 0.04 1.43
CA TYR A 70 7.43 -0.08 1.54
C TYR A 70 7.93 -1.32 0.83
N ALA A 71 9.07 -1.18 0.19
CA ALA A 71 9.84 -2.28 -0.34
C ALA A 71 10.49 -3.08 0.81
N PHE A 72 10.62 -4.39 0.59
CA PHE A 72 11.36 -5.31 1.44
C PHE A 72 11.94 -6.48 0.63
N LYS A 73 12.88 -7.20 1.23
CA LYS A 73 13.47 -8.42 0.69
C LYS A 73 12.61 -9.63 1.06
N TYR A 74 12.14 -10.37 0.06
CA TYR A 74 11.43 -11.63 0.21
C TYR A 74 12.30 -12.80 -0.26
N TYR A 75 12.41 -13.84 0.57
CA TYR A 75 13.34 -14.96 0.34
C TYR A 75 12.72 -16.16 -0.40
N GLY A 76 11.51 -16.02 -0.94
CA GLY A 76 10.92 -16.99 -1.86
C GLY A 76 9.86 -17.91 -1.25
N ASN A 77 9.98 -18.31 0.02
CA ASN A 77 9.03 -19.21 0.67
C ASN A 77 8.37 -18.61 1.92
N GLY A 78 7.17 -19.10 2.25
CA GLY A 78 6.40 -18.66 3.41
C GLY A 78 5.85 -17.24 3.23
N GLY A 79 6.00 -16.41 4.26
CA GLY A 79 5.45 -15.05 4.25
C GLY A 79 3.97 -14.99 4.63
N ASN A 80 3.32 -13.88 4.27
CA ASN A 80 1.88 -13.67 4.41
C ASN A 80 1.35 -12.84 3.22
N ASP A 81 0.06 -12.49 3.24
CA ASP A 81 -0.61 -11.83 2.13
C ASP A 81 -0.29 -10.32 1.98
N ASN A 82 0.40 -9.70 2.95
CA ASN A 82 0.93 -8.34 2.80
C ASN A 82 2.20 -8.33 1.95
N ARG A 83 2.09 -8.83 0.72
CA ARG A 83 3.20 -8.98 -0.22
C ARG A 83 2.71 -8.78 -1.64
N PHE A 84 3.17 -7.70 -2.25
CA PHE A 84 2.80 -7.29 -3.60
C PHE A 84 4.05 -7.25 -4.49
N GLY A 85 3.88 -7.67 -5.74
CA GLY A 85 4.97 -7.69 -6.73
C GLY A 85 5.35 -6.32 -7.28
N SER A 86 4.55 -5.27 -7.03
CA SER A 86 4.89 -3.91 -7.41
C SER A 86 4.35 -2.90 -6.40
N LEU A 87 4.99 -1.73 -6.36
CA LEU A 87 4.57 -0.59 -5.53
C LEU A 87 3.14 -0.18 -5.88
N GLU A 88 2.82 -0.11 -7.18
CA GLU A 88 1.50 0.26 -7.67
C GLU A 88 0.42 -0.72 -7.20
N LYS A 89 0.65 -2.03 -7.29
CA LYS A 89 -0.30 -3.04 -6.81
C LYS A 89 -0.54 -2.92 -5.30
N CYS A 90 0.52 -2.67 -4.52
CA CYS A 90 0.38 -2.40 -3.10
C CYS A 90 -0.46 -1.14 -2.84
N SER A 91 -0.14 -0.03 -3.53
CA SER A 91 -0.85 1.24 -3.35
C SER A 91 -2.31 1.12 -3.75
N GLN A 92 -2.63 0.48 -4.87
CA GLN A 92 -4.00 0.28 -5.35
C GLN A 92 -4.81 -0.64 -4.42
N HIS A 93 -4.18 -1.68 -3.86
CA HIS A 93 -4.87 -2.62 -2.98
C HIS A 93 -5.11 -2.06 -1.57
N CYS A 94 -4.12 -1.35 -1.02
CA CYS A 94 -4.10 -1.01 0.41
C CYS A 94 -4.31 0.46 0.75
N ARG A 95 -4.16 1.38 -0.19
CA ARG A 95 -4.46 2.79 0.12
C ARG A 95 -5.96 2.96 0.23
N LEU A 96 -6.44 2.86 1.47
CA LEU A 96 -7.74 3.32 1.88
C LEU A 96 -7.78 4.85 1.83
N THR A 97 -8.99 5.41 1.74
CA THR A 97 -9.28 6.84 1.94
C THR A 97 -9.10 7.29 3.41
N ASP A 98 -8.49 6.46 4.26
CA ASP A 98 -8.08 6.79 5.62
C ASP A 98 -6.89 7.78 5.60
N ASP A 99 -7.22 9.00 5.20
CA ASP A 99 -6.33 10.14 5.01
C ASP A 99 -5.47 10.46 6.23
N TYR A 100 -5.90 10.03 7.41
CA TYR A 100 -5.24 10.33 8.68
C TYR A 100 -3.85 9.68 8.80
N LYS A 101 -3.57 8.61 8.04
CA LYS A 101 -2.25 7.94 8.03
C LYS A 101 -1.13 8.86 7.48
N ILE A 102 -1.47 9.97 6.80
CA ILE A 102 -0.55 11.06 6.47
C ILE A 102 0.08 11.73 7.70
N CYS A 103 -0.45 11.46 8.90
CA CYS A 103 0.14 11.91 10.16
C CYS A 103 1.13 10.90 10.76
N GLY A 104 1.31 9.73 10.13
CA GLY A 104 2.18 8.65 10.64
C GLY A 104 1.61 8.00 11.91
N PRO A 105 2.45 7.62 12.89
CA PRO A 105 2.02 6.91 14.10
C PRO A 105 1.14 7.76 15.04
N SER A 106 1.09 9.07 14.84
CA SER A 106 0.33 9.98 15.67
C SER A 106 -1.16 9.87 15.34
N LYS A 107 -2.01 9.57 16.33
CA LYS A 107 -3.48 9.70 16.16
C LYS A 107 -3.83 11.18 15.96
N PRO A 108 -4.35 11.59 14.79
CA PRO A 108 -4.59 13.00 14.57
C PRO A 108 -5.96 13.42 15.07
N ARG A 109 -6.10 14.72 15.33
CA ARG A 109 -7.39 15.34 15.59
C ARG A 109 -8.02 15.69 14.24
N ARG A 110 -9.20 15.12 13.95
CA ARG A 110 -10.00 15.47 12.77
C ARG A 110 -10.50 16.90 12.90
N VAL A 111 -10.37 17.68 11.83
CA VAL A 111 -10.87 19.04 11.69
C VAL A 111 -11.60 19.20 10.34
N ASN A 112 -12.16 20.39 10.08
CA ASN A 112 -12.77 20.68 8.79
C ASN A 112 -11.72 20.61 7.66
N TYR A 113 -12.11 20.09 6.49
CA TYR A 113 -11.27 20.01 5.28
C TYR A 113 -10.55 21.31 4.95
N ASP A 114 -11.21 22.46 5.13
CA ASP A 114 -10.64 23.74 4.68
C ASP A 114 -9.46 24.23 5.54
N CYS A 115 -9.15 23.57 6.67
CA CYS A 115 -8.14 24.04 7.63
C CYS A 115 -8.34 25.50 8.10
N SER A 116 -9.49 26.12 7.79
CA SER A 116 -9.68 27.58 7.80
C SER A 116 -10.91 28.05 8.59
N ARG A 117 -11.64 27.16 9.28
CA ARG A 117 -12.79 27.55 10.11
C ARG A 117 -12.63 27.14 11.57
N GLY A 118 -12.28 28.12 12.41
CA GLY A 118 -12.53 28.14 13.86
C GLY A 118 -11.69 27.22 14.75
N LEU A 119 -10.69 26.53 14.21
CA LEU A 119 -9.81 25.65 14.98
C LEU A 119 -8.38 25.70 14.43
N SER A 120 -7.52 26.49 15.06
CA SER A 120 -6.07 26.32 14.87
C SER A 120 -5.66 24.97 15.46
N CYS A 121 -4.77 24.27 14.77
CA CYS A 121 -4.14 23.11 15.39
C CYS A 121 -3.34 23.57 16.63
N PRO A 122 -3.29 22.76 17.70
CA PRO A 122 -2.47 23.07 18.88
C PRO A 122 -0.99 23.25 18.52
N ASP A 123 -0.21 23.79 19.44
CA ASP A 123 1.24 23.90 19.28
C ASP A 123 1.86 22.52 18.94
N ASN A 124 2.85 22.52 18.03
CA ASN A 124 3.48 21.33 17.45
C ASN A 124 2.58 20.46 16.55
N TYR A 125 1.43 20.98 16.12
CA TYR A 125 0.59 20.36 15.11
C TYR A 125 0.41 21.29 13.91
N SER A 126 0.30 20.68 12.73
CA SER A 126 0.02 21.39 11.48
C SER A 126 -1.18 20.75 10.79
N CYS A 127 -2.03 21.57 10.18
CA CYS A 127 -3.21 21.07 9.47
C CYS A 127 -2.81 20.52 8.11
N VAL A 128 -3.22 19.29 7.83
CA VAL A 128 -3.03 18.61 6.55
C VAL A 128 -4.39 18.26 5.99
N LYS A 129 -4.63 18.60 4.72
CA LYS A 129 -5.86 18.26 4.02
C LYS A 129 -5.81 16.80 3.60
N GLY A 130 -6.75 16.00 4.07
CA GLY A 130 -7.09 14.71 3.48
C GLY A 130 -8.06 14.87 2.31
N THR A 131 -8.47 13.76 1.73
CA THR A 131 -9.55 13.62 0.76
C THR A 131 -10.86 14.26 1.22
N PHE A 132 -11.28 14.00 2.47
CA PHE A 132 -12.59 14.46 2.97
C PHE A 132 -12.52 15.39 4.19
N PHE A 133 -11.48 15.26 5.01
CA PHE A 133 -11.32 15.99 6.25
C PHE A 133 -9.94 16.61 6.35
N GLY A 134 -9.80 17.64 7.19
CA GLY A 134 -8.51 18.14 7.60
C GLY A 134 -8.04 17.35 8.83
N PHE A 135 -6.74 17.22 9.01
CA PHE A 135 -6.14 16.55 10.15
C PHE A 135 -5.08 17.43 10.77
N CYS A 136 -5.16 17.65 12.08
CA CYS A 136 -4.02 18.17 12.82
C CYS A 136 -3.04 17.02 13.03
N CYS A 137 -1.98 16.99 12.23
CA CYS A 137 -0.87 16.06 12.38
C CYS A 137 0.25 16.69 13.20
N ASN A 138 0.96 15.88 13.97
CA ASN A 138 2.15 16.34 14.68
C ASN A 138 3.23 16.80 13.66
N THR A 139 3.78 18.00 13.86
CA THR A 139 4.74 18.63 12.93
C THR A 139 6.03 17.80 12.77
N TYR A 140 6.49 17.14 13.83
CA TYR A 140 7.65 16.24 13.74
C TYR A 140 7.36 15.02 12.85
N SER A 141 6.17 14.42 12.98
CA SER A 141 5.76 13.29 12.11
C SER A 141 5.67 13.71 10.64
N LEU A 142 5.17 14.92 10.38
CA LEU A 142 5.14 15.49 9.02
C LEU A 142 6.55 15.73 8.48
N TRP A 143 7.46 16.25 9.29
CA TRP A 143 8.84 16.48 8.88
C TRP A 143 9.59 15.17 8.60
N VAL A 144 9.35 14.14 9.41
CA VAL A 144 9.87 12.77 9.20
C VAL A 144 9.41 12.23 7.85
N ARG A 145 8.10 12.30 7.56
CA ARG A 145 7.55 11.91 6.25
C ARG A 145 8.17 12.74 5.15
N TYR A 146 8.16 14.06 5.28
CA TYR A 146 8.69 14.98 4.26
C TYR A 146 10.15 14.66 3.92
N ARG A 147 11.02 14.42 4.91
CA ARG A 147 12.40 14.02 4.63
C ARG A 147 12.47 12.68 3.90
N GLY A 148 11.75 11.67 4.41
CA GLY A 148 11.72 10.32 3.85
C GLY A 148 11.20 10.25 2.41
N THR A 149 10.17 11.05 2.07
CA THR A 149 9.47 11.00 0.79
C THR A 149 9.88 12.10 -0.19
N ARG A 150 10.99 12.81 0.06
CA ARG A 150 11.56 13.77 -0.91
C ARG A 150 12.10 13.05 -2.13
N GLN A 151 11.90 13.66 -3.30
CA GLN A 151 12.40 13.17 -4.58
C GLN A 151 13.93 13.18 -4.72
N TRP A 152 14.61 13.95 -3.86
CA TRP A 152 16.07 14.10 -3.81
C TRP A 152 16.63 13.52 -2.51
N CYS A 153 17.86 13.04 -2.58
CA CYS A 153 18.67 12.53 -1.47
C CYS A 153 19.49 13.65 -0.82
N ASN A 154 20.22 13.34 0.25
CA ASN A 154 20.96 14.35 1.01
C ASN A 154 22.15 14.93 0.23
N ASP A 155 22.71 14.14 -0.67
CA ASP A 155 23.75 14.53 -1.62
C ASP A 155 23.22 15.31 -2.83
N GLY A 156 21.89 15.47 -2.94
CA GLY A 156 21.22 16.12 -4.05
C GLY A 156 20.89 15.21 -5.24
N SER A 157 21.30 13.93 -5.20
CA SER A 157 20.95 12.94 -6.22
C SER A 157 19.45 12.64 -6.23
N LEU A 158 18.97 12.10 -7.34
CA LEU A 158 17.57 11.68 -7.48
C LEU A 158 17.34 10.35 -6.78
N ALA A 159 16.26 10.27 -5.98
CA ALA A 159 15.81 9.02 -5.42
C ALA A 159 15.25 8.09 -6.52
N VAL A 160 15.36 6.79 -6.35
CA VAL A 160 14.77 5.81 -7.29
C VAL A 160 13.24 5.78 -7.10
N ALA A 161 12.52 5.71 -8.23
CA ALA A 161 11.06 5.64 -8.28
C ALA A 161 10.62 4.46 -9.14
N SER A 162 9.37 4.03 -8.97
CA SER A 162 8.74 3.10 -9.90
C SER A 162 8.61 3.73 -11.28
N ILE A 163 8.57 2.89 -12.31
CA ILE A 163 8.26 3.30 -13.67
C ILE A 163 6.86 2.75 -13.99
N LEU A 164 5.97 3.63 -14.44
CA LEU A 164 4.61 3.29 -14.84
C LEU A 164 4.63 2.64 -16.23
N GLU A 165 3.51 2.03 -16.64
CA GLU A 165 3.40 1.31 -17.93
C GLU A 165 3.65 2.23 -19.14
N ASP A 166 3.35 3.52 -19.01
CA ASP A 166 3.60 4.55 -20.03
C ASP A 166 5.06 5.05 -20.04
N GLY A 167 5.93 4.48 -19.21
CA GLY A 167 7.33 4.87 -19.05
C GLY A 167 7.54 6.11 -18.17
N THR A 168 6.47 6.69 -17.62
CA THR A 168 6.60 7.85 -16.75
C THR A 168 7.09 7.46 -15.36
N ARG A 169 7.69 8.43 -14.68
CA ARG A 169 8.20 8.27 -13.32
C ARG A 169 7.03 8.26 -12.33
N GLY A 170 6.83 7.13 -11.68
CA GLY A 170 5.80 6.93 -10.67
C GLY A 170 6.24 7.30 -9.25
N GLU A 171 5.75 6.54 -8.28
CA GLU A 171 6.01 6.76 -6.86
C GLU A 171 7.43 6.39 -6.44
N LEU A 172 7.98 7.05 -5.42
CA LEU A 172 9.29 6.71 -4.88
C LEU A 172 9.30 5.30 -4.31
N ILE A 173 10.35 4.54 -4.59
CA ILE A 173 10.57 3.26 -3.92
C ILE A 173 11.19 3.55 -2.55
N LEU A 174 10.40 3.29 -1.51
CA LEU A 174 10.76 3.56 -0.12
C LEU A 174 10.89 2.24 0.64
N GLY A 175 11.87 2.12 1.52
CA GLY A 175 11.98 1.04 2.52
C GLY A 175 11.85 1.61 3.93
N LYS A 176 11.71 0.75 4.95
CA LYS A 176 11.89 1.21 6.34
C LYS A 176 13.38 1.34 6.68
N THR A 177 14.16 0.39 6.20
CA THR A 177 15.61 0.30 6.43
C THR A 177 16.36 0.05 5.12
N CYS A 178 17.65 0.35 5.08
CA CYS A 178 18.47 -0.01 3.93
C CYS A 178 18.57 -1.52 3.69
N ASP A 179 18.43 -2.33 4.75
CA ASP A 179 18.42 -3.78 4.63
C ASP A 179 17.19 -4.30 3.89
N ASP A 180 16.11 -3.51 3.85
CA ASP A 180 14.89 -3.85 3.12
C ASP A 180 14.98 -3.56 1.60
N LEU A 181 15.94 -2.74 1.19
CA LEU A 181 16.05 -2.27 -0.19
C LEU A 181 17.04 -3.09 -1.00
N ILE A 182 16.68 -3.34 -2.26
CA ILE A 182 17.58 -3.82 -3.29
C ILE A 182 17.78 -2.65 -4.25
N CYS A 183 18.87 -1.91 -4.06
CA CYS A 183 19.26 -0.83 -4.97
C CYS A 183 20.03 -1.44 -6.15
N GLY A 184 19.69 -1.05 -7.38
CA GLY A 184 20.43 -1.50 -8.58
C GLY A 184 21.86 -0.97 -8.60
N GLU A 185 22.69 -1.45 -9.53
CA GLU A 185 24.14 -1.16 -9.59
C GLU A 185 24.50 0.34 -9.61
N ASN A 186 23.62 1.18 -10.17
CA ASN A 186 23.83 2.65 -10.27
C ASN A 186 23.16 3.45 -9.14
N ALA A 187 22.78 2.79 -8.03
CA ALA A 187 22.18 3.46 -6.90
C ALA A 187 22.69 2.88 -5.57
N HIS A 188 22.89 3.76 -4.59
CA HIS A 188 23.19 3.38 -3.22
C HIS A 188 21.98 3.57 -2.32
N CYS A 189 21.93 2.86 -1.20
CA CYS A 189 20.88 3.12 -0.22
C CYS A 189 21.25 4.29 0.71
N GLU A 190 20.27 5.15 0.97
CA GLU A 190 20.35 6.18 2.00
C GLU A 190 19.27 5.93 3.08
N GLN A 191 19.72 5.78 4.34
CA GLN A 191 18.83 5.73 5.49
C GLN A 191 18.42 7.17 5.89
N THR A 192 17.30 7.66 5.35
CA THR A 192 16.88 9.05 5.55
C THR A 192 16.44 9.36 6.99
N ASN A 193 15.75 8.43 7.66
CA ASN A 193 15.43 8.48 9.09
C ASN A 193 15.00 7.10 9.59
N LYS A 194 14.58 6.97 10.86
CA LYS A 194 14.19 5.68 11.47
C LYS A 194 12.96 4.97 10.86
N TYR A 195 12.21 5.63 9.97
CA TYR A 195 11.02 5.08 9.32
C TYR A 195 11.14 5.00 7.80
N TYR A 196 12.16 5.60 7.21
CA TYR A 196 12.31 5.73 5.77
C TYR A 196 13.78 5.55 5.36
N ALA A 197 13.97 4.68 4.39
CA ALA A 197 15.17 4.54 3.56
C ALA A 197 14.76 4.63 2.09
N LYS A 198 15.69 5.00 1.22
CA LYS A 198 15.46 5.05 -0.23
C LYS A 198 16.76 4.80 -0.99
N CYS A 199 16.65 4.32 -2.22
CA CYS A 199 17.80 4.23 -3.12
C CYS A 199 18.02 5.58 -3.80
N CYS A 200 19.27 5.98 -3.95
CA CYS A 200 19.74 7.26 -4.46
C CYS A 200 20.71 6.99 -5.62
N MET A 201 20.47 7.63 -6.76
CA MET A 201 21.34 7.45 -7.92
C MET A 201 22.75 7.95 -7.63
N HIS A 202 23.76 7.29 -8.19
CA HIS A 202 25.14 7.78 -8.20
C HIS A 202 25.33 8.99 -9.13
#